data_AF-A0A1Y4F774-F1
#
_entry.id   AF-A0A1Y4F774-F1
#
_cell.length_a   1.000
_cell.length_b   1.000
_cell.length_c   1.000
_cell.angle_alpha   90.00
_cell.angle_beta   90.00
_cell.angle_gamma   90.00
#
_symmetry.space_group_name_H-M   'P 1'
#
loop_
_entity.id
_entity.type
_entity.pdbx_description
1 polymer ?
#
loop_
_entity_poly.entity_id
_entity_poly.type
_entity_poly.pdbx_seq_one_letter_code
_entity_poly.pdbx_strand_id
1 'polypeptide(L)' 'MKIVIGGNEVTLRESDVKIAKETINRFMSKLKEGAIENNMPTLYITILAVMNVKSSELLKTIEPQKLEEIMQLLKERG' A
#
# COMPACT_ATOMS: atom_id res chain seq x y z
N MET A 1 3.00 -12.22 -0.60
CA MET A 1 3.99 -11.14 -0.32
C MET A 1 4.21 -11.09 1.18
N LYS A 2 5.45 -10.90 1.66
CA LYS A 2 5.73 -10.71 3.09
C LYS A 2 5.97 -9.24 3.41
N ILE A 3 5.42 -8.77 4.52
CA ILE A 3 5.66 -7.43 5.06
C ILE A 3 5.96 -7.51 6.56
N VAL A 4 6.57 -6.47 7.12
CA VAL A 4 6.82 -6.36 8.56
C VAL A 4 5.95 -5.25 9.12
N ILE A 5 5.09 -5.56 10.09
CA ILE A 5 4.27 -4.57 10.82
C ILE A 5 4.55 -4.74 12.30
N GLY A 6 4.99 -3.68 12.98
CA GLY A 6 5.26 -3.72 14.42
C GLY A 6 6.29 -4.80 14.83
N GLY A 7 7.24 -5.15 13.95
CA GLY A 7 8.23 -6.21 14.18
C GLY A 7 7.74 -7.63 13.86
N ASN A 8 6.47 -7.81 13.52
CA ASN A 8 5.91 -9.11 13.13
C ASN A 8 5.96 -9.30 11.61
N GLU A 9 6.47 -10.45 11.17
CA GLU A 9 6.35 -10.86 9.76
C GLU A 9 4.91 -11.31 9.46
N VAL A 10 4.32 -10.67 8.45
CA VAL A 10 2.97 -10.95 7.98
C VAL A 10 3.03 -11.41 6.54
N THR A 11 2.45 -12.59 6.27
CA THR A 11 2.28 -13.06 4.89
C THR A 11 0.91 -12.66 4.39
N LEU A 12 0.89 -11.77 3.38
CA LEU A 12 -0.33 -11.34 2.71
C LEU A 12 -0.79 -12.39 1.70
N ARG A 13 -2.11 -12.55 1.58
CA ARG A 13 -2.74 -13.40 0.57
C ARG A 13 -2.38 -12.95 -0.83
N GLU A 14 -2.13 -13.91 -1.72
CA GLU A 14 -1.80 -13.61 -3.11
C GLU A 14 -2.94 -12.93 -3.87
N SER A 15 -4.19 -13.33 -3.62
CA SER A 15 -5.39 -12.70 -4.20
C SER A 15 -5.43 -11.21 -3.87
N ASP A 16 -5.23 -10.87 -2.60
CA ASP A 16 -5.32 -9.50 -2.10
C ASP A 16 -4.17 -8.66 -2.64
N VAL A 17 -2.96 -9.23 -2.68
CA VAL A 17 -1.78 -8.60 -3.30
C VAL A 17 -2.01 -8.33 -4.78
N LYS A 18 -2.61 -9.28 -5.52
CA LYS A 18 -2.91 -9.11 -6.94
C LYS A 18 -3.90 -7.97 -7.17
N ILE A 19 -5.02 -7.97 -6.45
CA ILE A 19 -6.05 -6.93 -6.54
C ILE A 19 -5.47 -5.56 -6.17
N ALA A 20 -4.66 -5.50 -5.11
CA ALA A 20 -4.00 -4.26 -4.68
C ALA A 20 -3.04 -3.72 -5.75
N LYS A 21 -2.20 -4.58 -6.36
CA LYS A 21 -1.30 -4.20 -7.45
C LYS A 21 -2.07 -3.66 -8.65
N GLU A 22 -3.12 -4.34 -9.08
CA GLU A 22 -3.95 -3.89 -10.21
C GLU A 22 -4.59 -2.53 -9.94
N THR A 23 -5.11 -2.33 -8.73
CA THR A 23 -5.71 -1.07 -8.28
C THR A 23 -4.70 0.08 -8.30
N ILE A 24 -3.52 -0.14 -7.70
CA ILE A 24 -2.45 0.87 -7.65
C ILE A 24 -1.98 1.20 -9.07
N ASN A 25 -1.78 0.21 -9.93
CA ASN A 25 -1.35 0.44 -11.31
C ASN A 25 -2.34 1.32 -12.07
N ARG A 26 -3.65 1.06 -11.95
CA ARG A 26 -4.68 1.90 -12.59
C ARG A 26 -4.66 3.34 -12.06
N PHE A 27 -4.49 3.51 -10.75
CA PHE A 27 -4.37 4.83 -10.14
C PHE A 27 -3.14 5.59 -10.65
N MET A 28 -1.97 4.93 -10.68
CA MET A 28 -0.73 5.54 -11.16
C MET A 28 -0.80 5.92 -12.64
N SER A 29 -1.45 5.11 -13.49
CA SER A 29 -1.66 5.46 -14.90
C SER A 29 -2.48 6.74 -15.04
N LYS A 30 -3.63 6.84 -14.35
CA LYS A 30 -4.47 8.04 -14.38
C LYS A 30 -3.74 9.29 -13.88
N LEU A 31 -2.94 9.14 -12.81
CA LEU A 31 -2.14 10.24 -12.30
C LEU A 31 -1.08 10.70 -13.30
N LYS A 32 -0.40 9.76 -13.96
CA LYS A 32 0.61 10.07 -14.97
C LYS A 32 -0.03 10.81 -16.15
N GLU A 33 -1.18 10.35 -16.62
CA GLU A 33 -1.96 11.00 -17.68
C GLU A 33 -2.33 12.43 -17.27
N GLY A 34 -2.95 12.62 -16.11
CA GLY A 34 -3.32 13.94 -15.60
C GLY A 34 -2.12 14.87 -15.38
N ALA A 35 -0.99 14.34 -14.93
CA ALA A 35 0.25 15.12 -14.77
C ALA A 35 0.79 15.63 -16.11
N ILE A 36 0.71 14.82 -17.18
CA ILE A 36 1.10 15.22 -18.53
C ILE A 36 0.14 16.28 -19.08
N GLU A 37 -1.17 16.04 -18.97
CA GLU A 37 -2.22 16.95 -19.46
C GLU A 37 -2.14 18.34 -18.81
N ASN A 38 -1.77 18.40 -17.54
CA ASN A 38 -1.67 19.65 -16.78
C ASN A 38 -0.25 20.25 -16.78
N ASN A 39 0.69 19.71 -17.56
CA ASN A 39 2.09 20.14 -17.63
C ASN A 39 2.79 20.17 -16.25
N MET A 40 2.53 19.16 -15.42
CA MET A 40 3.09 18.97 -14.08
C MET A 40 4.01 17.74 -14.02
N PRO A 41 5.15 17.73 -14.75
CA PRO A 41 5.99 16.53 -14.90
C PRO A 41 6.56 16.00 -13.57
N THR A 42 6.71 16.87 -12.56
CA THR A 42 7.21 16.49 -11.23
C THR A 42 6.15 15.87 -10.33
N LEU A 43 4.85 16.09 -10.62
CA LEU A 43 3.74 15.65 -9.76
C LEU A 43 3.74 14.13 -9.57
N TYR A 44 4.04 13.37 -10.62
CA TYR A 44 4.12 11.91 -10.55
C TYR A 44 5.15 11.43 -9.51
N ILE A 45 6.35 12.01 -9.52
CA ILE A 45 7.42 11.67 -8.56
C ILE A 45 7.05 12.15 -7.15
N THR A 46 6.48 13.35 -7.04
CA THR A 46 6.02 13.89 -5.75
C THR A 46 5.00 12.98 -5.09
N ILE A 47 4.02 12.49 -5.85
CA ILE A 47 3.01 11.57 -5.32
C ILE A 47 3.65 10.25 -4.86
N LEU A 48 4.55 9.67 -5.64
CA LEU A 48 5.26 8.45 -5.24
C LEU A 48 6.01 8.64 -3.92
N ALA A 49 6.72 9.77 -3.76
CA ALA A 49 7.44 10.09 -2.53
C ALA A 49 6.50 10.24 -1.34
N VAL A 50 5.40 10.98 -1.50
CA VAL A 50 4.39 11.19 -0.45
C VAL A 50 3.70 9.86 -0.08
N MET A 51 3.35 9.03 -1.05
CA MET A 51 2.74 7.72 -0.80
C MET A 51 3.68 6.80 -0.02
N ASN A 52 4.98 6.79 -0.34
CA ASN A 52 5.97 6.00 0.39
C ASN A 52 6.08 6.43 1.86
N VAL A 53 6.15 7.74 2.12
CA VAL A 53 6.21 8.28 3.49
C VAL A 53 4.91 7.97 4.24
N LYS A 54 3.76 8.29 3.65
CA LYS A 54 2.45 8.13 4.29
C LYS A 54 2.11 6.67 4.58
N SER A 55 2.36 5.76 3.65
CA SER A 55 2.14 4.33 3.88
C SER A 55 3.04 3.80 5.01
N SER A 56 4.30 4.23 5.05
CA SER A 56 5.22 3.85 6.12
C SER A 56 4.80 4.40 7.49
N GLU A 57 4.32 5.64 7.55
CA GLU A 57 3.75 6.22 8.77
C GLU A 57 2.52 5.44 9.24
N LEU A 58 1.57 5.20 8.34
CA LEU A 58 0.32 4.49 8.67
C LEU A 58 0.58 3.08 9.20
N LEU A 59 1.50 2.33 8.59
CA LEU A 59 1.87 1.00 9.07
C LEU A 59 2.46 1.03 10.49
N LYS A 60 3.18 2.09 10.87
CA LYS A 60 3.71 2.27 12.23
C LYS A 60 2.64 2.63 13.26
N THR A 61 1.52 3.22 12.82
CA THR A 61 0.41 3.61 13.70
C THR A 61 -0.59 2.48 13.97
N ILE A 62 -0.40 1.30 13.37
CA ILE A 62 -1.26 0.15 13.64
C ILE A 62 -1.02 -0.30 15.09
N GLU A 63 -2.03 -0.11 15.93
CA GLU A 63 -2.02 -0.55 17.31
C GLU A 63 -1.83 -2.06 17.40
N PRO A 64 -1.12 -2.58 18.42
CA PRO A 64 -0.87 -4.01 18.58
C PRO A 64 -2.14 -4.88 18.54
N GLN A 65 -3.24 -4.42 19.13
CA GLN A 65 -4.53 -5.13 19.12
C GLN A 65 -5.10 -5.27 17.70
N LYS A 66 -5.10 -4.19 16.92
CA LYS A 66 -5.53 -4.23 15.51
C LYS A 66 -4.61 -5.07 14.66
N LEU A 67 -3.30 -5.06 14.95
CA LEU A 67 -2.36 -5.94 14.28
C LEU A 67 -2.70 -7.41 14.54
N GLU A 68 -3.03 -7.77 15.78
CA GLU A 68 -3.43 -9.13 16.14
C GLU A 68 -4.72 -9.57 15.42
N GLU A 69 -5.73 -8.70 15.34
CA GLU A 69 -6.95 -8.93 14.56
C GLU A 69 -6.64 -9.15 13.07
N ILE A 70 -5.80 -8.31 12.48
CA ILE A 70 -5.36 -8.46 11.07
C ILE A 70 -4.63 -9.79 10.88
N MET A 71 -3.77 -10.18 11.82
CA MET A 71 -3.03 -11.43 11.79
C MET A 71 -3.96 -12.66 11.89
N GLN A 72 -5.00 -12.59 12.73
CA GLN A 72 -6.02 -13.64 12.82
C GLN A 72 -6.81 -13.74 11.52
N LEU A 73 -7.30 -12.61 10.99
CA LEU A 73 -8.06 -12.59 9.74
C LEU A 73 -7.28 -13.18 8.57
N LEU A 74 -5.95 -12.99 8.53
CA LEU A 74 -5.09 -13.57 7.51
C LEU A 74 -4.91 -15.09 7.67
N LYS A 75 -4.78 -15.58 8.91
CA LYS A 75 -4.66 -17.02 9.24
C LYS A 75 -5.95 -17.80 8.99
N GLU A 76 -7.12 -17.24 9.33
CA GLU A 76 -8.41 -17.97 9.28
C GLU A 76 -8.96 -18.21 7.87
N ARG A 77 -8.44 -17.50 6.86
CA ARG A 77 -8.82 -17.71 5.45
C ARG A 77 -7.61 -17.90 4.52
N GLY A 78 -6.49 -18.33 5.09
CA GLY A 78 -5.33 -18.83 4.34
C GLY A 78 -5.46 -20.33 4.15
#